data_AF-A0A158NWT0-F1
#
_entry.id   AF-A0A158NWT0-F1
#
_cell.length_a   1.000
_cell.length_b   1.000
_cell.length_c   1.000
_cell.angle_alpha   90.00
_cell.angle_beta   90.00
_cell.angle_gamma   90.00
#
_symmetry.space_group_name_H-M   'P 1'
#
loop_
_entity.id
_entity.type
_entity.pdbx_description
1 polymer ?
#
loop_
_entity_poly.entity_id
_entity_poly.type
_entity_poly.pdbx_seq_one_letter_code
_entity_poly.pdbx_strand_id
1 'polypeptide(L)'
;LSNILENIALFGDIILHLPDITHRILRTQPGWNSTIHWSLNFANQTRYLLNKSTITMFHLVEQELNITERDPAYLNPYRNAVHAGQREDSIKKKSVKKEKRKKGPQIAKIEL
;
A
#
# COMPACT_ATOMS: atom_id res chain seq x y z
N LEU A 1 18.64 18.82 -6.48
CA LEU A 1 19.03 17.45 -6.09
C LEU A 1 18.43 17.03 -4.75
N SER A 2 18.63 17.82 -3.67
CA SER A 2 18.05 17.54 -2.34
C SER A 2 16.56 17.23 -2.39
N ASN A 3 15.76 18.14 -2.97
CA ASN A 3 14.30 17.96 -3.05
C ASN A 3 13.87 16.67 -3.77
N ILE A 4 14.65 16.22 -4.76
CA ILE A 4 14.32 14.98 -5.48
C ILE A 4 14.56 13.79 -4.54
N LEU A 5 15.71 13.73 -3.88
CA LEU A 5 16.03 12.64 -2.95
C LEU A 5 15.09 12.63 -1.73
N GLU A 6 14.75 13.80 -1.20
CA GLU A 6 13.76 13.95 -0.12
C GLU A 6 12.38 13.46 -0.55
N ASN A 7 11.92 13.82 -1.76
CA ASN A 7 10.65 13.33 -2.27
C ASN A 7 10.66 11.80 -2.46
N ILE A 8 11.75 11.24 -2.98
CA ILE A 8 11.89 9.78 -3.15
C ILE A 8 11.89 9.09 -1.77
N ALA A 9 12.58 9.66 -0.79
CA ALA A 9 12.59 9.16 0.58
C ALA A 9 11.19 9.18 1.22
N LEU A 10 10.48 10.31 1.09
CA LEU A 10 9.10 10.44 1.56
C LEU A 10 8.17 9.41 0.91
N PHE A 11 8.29 9.20 -0.40
CA PHE A 11 7.53 8.16 -1.09
C PHE A 11 7.88 6.76 -0.56
N GLY A 12 9.15 6.49 -0.30
CA GLY A 12 9.59 5.24 0.33
C GLY A 12 8.92 4.99 1.68
N ASP A 13 8.88 6.01 2.55
CA ASP A 13 8.17 5.92 3.83
C ASP A 13 6.68 5.63 3.64
N ILE A 14 6.01 6.29 2.70
CA ILE A 14 4.59 6.05 2.40
C ILE A 14 4.36 4.61 1.94
N ILE A 15 5.23 4.08 1.07
CA ILE A 15 5.13 2.70 0.57
C ILE A 15 5.24 1.70 1.73
N LEU A 16 6.21 1.91 2.63
CA LEU A 16 6.44 1.01 3.76
C LEU A 16 5.32 1.08 4.80
N HIS A 17 4.77 2.26 5.07
CA HIS A 17 3.70 2.42 6.06
C HIS A 17 2.32 2.02 5.50
N LEU A 18 2.07 2.23 4.20
CA LEU A 18 0.78 2.01 3.56
C LEU A 18 0.90 1.10 2.31
N PRO A 19 1.40 -0.15 2.47
CA PRO A 19 1.67 -1.02 1.32
C PRO A 19 0.39 -1.39 0.56
N ASP A 20 -0.71 -1.65 1.26
CA ASP A 20 -1.99 -2.05 0.64
C ASP A 20 -2.57 -0.94 -0.26
N ILE A 21 -2.48 0.31 0.19
CA ILE A 21 -2.95 1.48 -0.56
C ILE A 21 -2.06 1.71 -1.77
N THR A 22 -0.74 1.67 -1.55
CA THR A 22 0.26 1.84 -2.61
C THR A 22 0.07 0.80 -3.71
N HIS A 23 -0.04 -0.49 -3.37
CA HIS A 23 -0.27 -1.54 -4.36
C HIS A 23 -1.54 -1.34 -5.17
N ARG A 24 -2.63 -0.84 -4.55
CA ARG A 24 -3.87 -0.54 -5.26
C ARG A 24 -3.68 0.61 -6.27
N ILE A 25 -2.96 1.65 -5.89
CA ILE A 25 -2.67 2.80 -6.77
C ILE A 25 -1.81 2.35 -7.95
N LEU A 26 -0.74 1.59 -7.69
CA LEU A 26 0.17 1.11 -8.74
C LEU A 26 -0.50 0.17 -9.74
N ARG A 27 -1.49 -0.62 -9.30
CA ARG A 27 -2.32 -1.43 -10.20
C ARG A 27 -3.25 -0.58 -11.08
N THR A 28 -3.70 0.57 -10.56
CA THR A 28 -4.64 1.44 -11.27
C THR A 28 -3.91 2.40 -12.23
N GLN A 29 -2.66 2.75 -11.92
CA GLN A 29 -1.87 3.73 -12.65
C GLN A 29 -0.50 3.15 -13.04
N PRO A 30 -0.41 2.39 -14.14
CA PRO A 30 0.82 1.69 -14.52
C PRO A 30 2.00 2.62 -14.82
N GLY A 31 1.74 3.87 -15.24
CA GLY A 31 2.79 4.87 -15.47
C GLY A 31 3.61 5.20 -14.21
N TRP A 32 3.04 4.99 -13.02
CA TRP A 32 3.75 5.22 -11.76
C TRP A 32 4.83 4.15 -11.50
N ASN A 33 4.67 2.94 -12.02
CA ASN A 33 5.69 1.90 -11.87
C ASN A 33 7.02 2.32 -12.50
N SER A 34 6.98 2.88 -13.71
CA SER A 34 8.18 3.39 -14.39
C SER A 34 8.83 4.53 -13.61
N THR A 35 8.03 5.44 -13.06
CA THR A 35 8.52 6.56 -12.24
C THR A 35 9.18 6.07 -10.95
N ILE A 36 8.60 5.08 -10.27
CA ILE A 36 9.18 4.50 -9.05
C ILE A 36 10.47 3.74 -9.38
N HIS A 37 10.50 2.94 -10.44
CA HIS A 37 11.71 2.25 -10.87
C HIS A 37 12.83 3.23 -11.19
N TRP A 38 12.52 4.31 -11.92
CA TRP A 38 13.48 5.37 -12.19
C TRP A 38 13.97 6.03 -10.91
N SER A 39 13.05 6.31 -9.98
CA SER A 39 13.37 6.98 -8.70
C SER A 39 14.31 6.14 -7.83
N LEU A 40 14.05 4.84 -7.71
CA LEU A 40 14.90 3.93 -6.96
C LEU A 40 16.26 3.73 -7.64
N ASN A 41 16.29 3.58 -8.97
CA ASN A 41 17.54 3.51 -9.72
C ASN A 41 18.37 4.80 -9.56
N PHE A 42 17.73 5.96 -9.60
CA PHE A 42 18.38 7.26 -9.36
C PHE A 42 18.93 7.37 -7.94
N ALA A 43 18.17 6.93 -6.93
CA ALA A 43 18.63 6.87 -5.55
C ALA A 43 19.83 5.91 -5.37
N ASN A 44 19.83 4.78 -6.08
CA ASN A 44 20.94 3.83 -6.08
C ASN A 44 22.21 4.40 -6.74
N GLN A 45 22.08 5.17 -7.82
CA GLN A 45 23.21 5.86 -8.47
C GLN A 45 23.81 6.96 -7.57
N THR A 46 22.96 7.63 -6.79
CA THR A 46 23.35 8.70 -5.87
C THR A 46 23.57 8.22 -4.44
N ARG A 47 23.76 6.90 -4.24
CA ARG A 47 23.88 6.25 -2.94
C ARG A 47 24.98 6.83 -2.04
N TYR A 48 26.03 7.39 -2.62
CA TYR A 48 27.12 8.06 -1.90
C TYR A 48 26.70 9.34 -1.17
N LEU A 49 25.55 9.93 -1.54
CA LEU A 49 24.95 11.10 -0.89
C LEU A 49 23.93 10.74 0.19
N LEU A 50 23.61 9.44 0.34
CA LEU A 50 22.55 8.98 1.21
C LEU A 50 23.10 8.37 2.51
N ASN A 51 22.38 8.61 3.60
CA ASN A 51 22.70 7.99 4.88
C ASN A 51 22.37 6.49 4.85
N LYS A 52 23.08 5.70 5.66
CA LYS A 52 22.86 4.24 5.78
C LYS A 52 21.40 3.88 6.04
N SER A 53 20.70 4.65 6.88
CA SER A 53 19.28 4.44 7.18
C SER A 53 18.40 4.55 5.93
N THR A 54 18.58 5.60 5.14
CA THR A 54 17.83 5.84 3.90
C THR A 54 18.11 4.78 2.84
N ILE A 55 19.35 4.31 2.76
CA ILE A 55 19.74 3.21 1.87
C ILE A 55 19.01 1.91 2.26
N THR A 56 19.00 1.57 3.55
CA THR A 56 18.26 0.40 4.04
C THR A 56 16.77 0.54 3.77
N MET A 57 16.20 1.73 3.98
CA MET A 57 14.80 2.01 3.68
C MET A 57 14.47 1.75 2.20
N PHE A 58 15.29 2.24 1.26
CA PHE A 58 15.08 1.96 -0.17
C PHE A 58 15.16 0.47 -0.50
N HIS A 59 16.06 -0.26 0.15
CA HIS A 59 16.11 -1.71 -0.01
C HIS A 59 14.81 -2.39 0.45
N LEU A 60 14.23 -1.97 1.58
CA LEU A 60 12.92 -2.49 2.04
C LEU A 60 11.80 -2.14 1.03
N VAL A 61 11.83 -0.93 0.46
CA VAL A 61 10.85 -0.49 -0.55
C VAL A 61 10.94 -1.35 -1.82
N GLU A 62 12.15 -1.64 -2.30
CA GLU A 62 12.37 -2.52 -3.46
C GLU A 62 11.80 -3.93 -3.22
N GLN A 63 11.97 -4.45 -2.01
CA GLN A 63 11.43 -5.74 -1.57
C GLN A 63 9.89 -5.71 -1.48
N GLU A 64 9.31 -4.64 -0.93
CA GLU A 64 7.84 -4.48 -0.83
C GLU A 64 7.18 -4.46 -2.21
N LEU A 65 7.79 -3.75 -3.16
CA LEU A 65 7.27 -3.60 -4.52
C LEU A 65 7.61 -4.79 -5.44
N ASN A 66 8.37 -5.77 -4.96
CA ASN A 66 8.90 -6.90 -5.74
C ASN A 66 9.69 -6.44 -6.99
N ILE A 67 10.45 -5.36 -6.87
CA ILE A 67 11.32 -4.84 -7.95
C ILE A 67 12.60 -5.67 -8.03
N THR A 68 13.11 -6.07 -6.87
CA THR A 68 14.26 -6.96 -6.69
C THR A 68 13.76 -8.34 -6.22
N GLU A 69 14.61 -9.38 -6.34
CA GLU A 69 14.31 -10.70 -5.76
C GLU A 69 13.89 -10.56 -4.29
N ARG A 70 12.64 -10.92 -4.01
CA ARG A 70 12.05 -10.80 -2.69
C ARG A 70 12.57 -11.91 -1.79
N ASP A 71 13.16 -11.56 -0.66
CA ASP A 71 13.54 -12.52 0.36
C ASP A 71 12.26 -13.21 0.91
N PRO A 72 12.18 -14.55 0.92
CA PRO A 72 11.04 -15.26 1.47
C PRO A 72 10.79 -14.97 2.96
N ALA A 73 11.82 -14.53 3.70
CA ALA A 73 11.71 -14.10 5.08
C ALA A 73 11.40 -12.60 5.24
N TYR A 74 11.22 -11.84 4.14
CA TYR A 74 10.93 -10.42 4.20
C TYR A 74 9.57 -10.14 4.86
N LEU A 75 9.65 -9.45 6.00
CA LEU A 75 8.51 -8.88 6.72
C LEU A 75 8.74 -7.39 6.86
N ASN A 76 7.83 -6.60 6.29
CA ASN A 76 7.87 -5.15 6.41
C ASN A 76 7.75 -4.73 7.89
N PRO A 77 8.76 -4.06 8.47
CA PRO A 77 8.76 -3.66 9.88
C PRO A 77 7.59 -2.73 10.23
N TYR A 78 7.16 -1.90 9.28
CA TYR A 78 6.17 -0.85 9.47
C TYR A 78 4.73 -1.37 9.39
N ARG A 79 4.53 -2.60 8.89
CA ARG A 79 3.22 -3.22 8.76
C ARG A 79 2.52 -3.46 10.11
N ASN A 80 3.28 -3.73 11.16
CA ASN A 80 2.73 -3.94 12.50
C ASN A 80 2.43 -2.64 13.25
N ALA A 81 3.10 -1.53 12.91
CA ALA A 81 2.84 -0.23 13.53
C ALA A 81 1.43 0.28 13.22
N VAL A 82 0.94 0.04 12.00
CA VAL A 82 -0.42 0.42 11.58
C VAL A 82 -1.48 -0.47 12.23
N HIS A 83 -1.20 -1.77 12.39
CA HIS A 83 -2.13 -2.70 13.04
C HIS A 83 -2.11 -2.63 14.57
N ALA A 84 -1.06 -2.11 15.21
CA ALA A 84 -1.05 -1.88 16.66
C ALA A 84 -2.13 -0.88 17.09
N GLY A 85 -2.49 0.09 16.23
CA GLY A 85 -3.59 1.02 16.48
C GLY A 85 -4.98 0.55 15.99
N GLN A 86 -5.06 -0.51 15.19
CA GLN A 86 -6.32 -0.99 14.59
C GLN A 86 -6.80 -2.36 15.11
N ARG A 87 -6.03 -3.02 15.99
CA ARG A 87 -6.38 -4.33 16.54
C ARG A 87 -7.50 -4.29 17.59
N GLU A 88 -7.92 -3.12 18.08
CA GLU A 88 -9.09 -3.04 18.97
C GLU A 88 -10.44 -3.11 18.23
N ASP A 89 -10.52 -2.75 16.94
CA ASP A 89 -11.83 -2.63 16.26
C ASP A 89 -12.22 -3.78 15.32
N SER A 90 -11.34 -4.75 15.04
CA SER A 90 -11.60 -5.75 13.99
C SER A 90 -11.90 -7.18 14.45
N ILE A 91 -11.95 -7.48 15.75
CA ILE A 91 -12.25 -8.84 16.24
C ILE A 91 -13.76 -9.13 16.40
N LYS A 92 -14.66 -8.15 16.31
CA LYS A 92 -16.12 -8.41 16.40
C LYS A 92 -16.90 -7.92 15.19
N LYS A 93 -16.88 -8.70 14.10
CA LYS A 93 -18.07 -9.02 13.27
C LYS A 93 -17.67 -9.92 12.09
N LYS A 94 -17.39 -11.19 12.39
CA LYS A 94 -17.57 -12.28 11.41
C LYS A 94 -18.98 -12.85 11.57
N SER A 95 -19.61 -13.04 10.40
CA SER A 95 -20.77 -13.89 10.09
C SER A 95 -22.13 -13.57 10.70
N VAL A 96 -22.97 -12.86 9.93
CA VAL A 96 -24.38 -13.30 9.77
C VAL A 96 -24.67 -13.45 8.27
N LYS A 97 -25.07 -14.67 7.95
CA LYS A 97 -25.53 -15.19 6.66
C LYS A 97 -26.41 -14.19 5.90
N LYS A 98 -26.22 -14.16 4.57
CA LYS A 98 -27.18 -13.65 3.58
C LYS A 98 -28.56 -14.25 3.85
N GLU A 99 -29.48 -13.45 4.39
CA GLU A 99 -30.90 -13.76 4.39
C GLU A 99 -31.58 -12.88 3.34
N LYS A 100 -32.29 -13.55 2.42
CA LYS A 100 -32.99 -12.94 1.28
C LYS A 100 -34.00 -11.91 1.81
N ARG A 101 -33.77 -10.62 1.55
CA ARG A 101 -34.77 -9.58 1.77
C ARG A 101 -36.02 -9.90 0.94
N LYS A 102 -37.14 -10.12 1.64
CA LYS A 102 -38.46 -10.31 1.04
C LYS A 102 -38.87 -9.03 0.30
N LYS A 103 -39.32 -9.17 -0.96
CA LYS A 103 -39.87 -8.09 -1.77
C LYS A 103 -41.05 -7.44 -1.00
N GLY A 104 -41.03 -6.12 -0.88
CA GLY A 104 -42.15 -5.36 -0.30
C GLY A 104 -43.40 -5.42 -1.20
N PRO A 105 -44.58 -5.05 -0.69
CA PRO A 105 -45.83 -5.12 -1.44
C PRO A 105 -45.77 -4.23 -2.69
N GLN A 106 -46.10 -4.79 -3.85
CA GLN A 106 -46.34 -4.03 -5.07
C GLN A 106 -47.69 -3.31 -4.96
N ILE A 107 -47.70 -2.01 -5.26
CA ILE A 107 -48.91 -1.22 -5.42
C ILE A 107 -49.66 -1.78 -6.64
N ALA A 108 -50.80 -2.43 -6.41
CA ALA A 108 -51.73 -2.76 -7.47
C ALA A 108 -52.45 -1.47 -7.89
N LYS A 109 -52.38 -1.11 -9.18
CA LYS A 109 -53.25 -0.10 -9.78
C LYS A 109 -54.69 -0.58 -9.65
N ILE A 110 -55.51 0.19 -8.94
CA ILE A 110 -56.97 0.06 -8.99
C ILE A 110 -57.41 1.07 -10.04
N GLU A 111 -57.87 0.58 -11.19
CA GLU A 111 -58.73 1.32 -12.10
C GLU A 111 -60.17 0.96 -11.74
N LEU A 112 -60.94 1.94 -11.27
CA LEU A 112 -62.39 2.08 -11.52
C LEU A 112 -62.83 3.51 -11.18
#